data_AF-E3MAZ1-F1
#
_entry.id   AF-E3MAZ1-F1
#
_cell.length_a   1.000
_cell.length_b   1.000
_cell.length_c   1.000
_cell.angle_alpha   90.00
_cell.angle_beta   90.00
_cell.angle_gamma   90.00
#
_symmetry.space_group_name_H-M   'P 1'
#
loop_
_entity.id
_entity.type
_entity.pdbx_description
1 polymer ?
#
loop_
_entity_poly.entity_id
_entity_poly.type
_entity_poly.pdbx_seq_one_letter_code
_entity_poly.pdbx_strand_id
1 'polypeptide(L)'
;MGLCSSKKRMTTEMSDEEVAAIRDVWVRAKTDNVGKKILQTLIEKRPKFAEYFGIQSESLDIRALNQSKEFHLQAHRIQNFLDTAVGSLGFCPISSVYDMAHRIGQIHFYRGVNFGADNWLVFKKVTVDQVTTGATDSSKEKDETNSNGTANGKVDTDTNLIPIADANNVYSGENCLARLGWNKLMTVIVREMKRGFLEEAMRNCKEEDNNGLLSA
;
A
#
# COMPACT_ATOMS: atom_id res chain seq x y z
N MET A 1 16.59 -9.35 41.17
CA MET A 1 15.92 -8.12 40.70
C MET A 1 16.25 -7.94 39.22
N GLY A 2 15.33 -8.31 38.32
CA GLY A 2 15.53 -8.24 36.87
C GLY A 2 15.14 -6.86 36.34
N LEU A 3 16.05 -6.21 35.62
CA LEU A 3 15.81 -4.93 34.97
C LEU A 3 14.92 -5.15 33.74
N CYS A 4 13.64 -4.77 33.83
CA CYS A 4 12.76 -4.64 32.68
C CYS A 4 13.25 -3.48 31.80
N SER A 5 13.99 -3.81 30.75
CA SER A 5 14.22 -2.88 29.63
C SER A 5 12.88 -2.63 28.93
N SER A 6 12.21 -1.55 29.32
CA SER A 6 11.13 -0.95 28.52
C SER A 6 11.70 -0.55 27.17
N LYS A 7 11.51 -1.39 26.14
CA LYS A 7 11.74 -0.99 24.75
C LYS A 7 10.88 0.24 24.50
N LYS A 8 11.50 1.41 24.37
CA LYS A 8 10.86 2.64 23.88
C LYS A 8 10.04 2.24 22.65
N ARG A 9 8.71 2.36 22.70
CA ARG A 9 7.88 2.27 21.49
C ARG A 9 8.42 3.34 20.55
N MET A 10 8.95 2.93 19.41
CA MET A 10 9.31 3.83 18.33
C MET A 10 8.00 4.41 17.78
N THR A 11 7.51 5.47 18.41
CA THR A 11 6.48 6.33 17.84
C THR A 11 7.15 7.04 16.67
N THR A 12 6.79 6.64 15.46
CA THR A 12 7.19 7.39 14.28
C THR A 12 6.34 8.64 14.28
N GLU A 13 6.82 9.68 14.97
CA GLU A 13 6.23 11.00 14.91
C GLU A 13 6.35 11.50 13.46
N MET A 14 5.19 11.72 12.84
CA MET A 14 5.08 12.37 11.53
C MET A 14 4.83 13.85 11.77
N SER A 15 5.51 14.72 11.02
CA SER A 15 5.28 16.16 11.13
C SER A 15 3.94 16.55 10.50
N ASP A 16 3.44 17.74 10.83
CA ASP A 16 2.18 18.25 10.26
C ASP A 16 2.28 18.42 8.74
N GLU A 17 3.46 18.81 8.23
CA GLU A 17 3.72 18.90 6.79
C GLU A 17 3.71 17.52 6.12
N GLU A 18 4.25 16.50 6.77
CA GLU A 18 4.18 15.12 6.26
C GLU A 18 2.73 14.61 6.23
N VAL A 19 1.95 14.90 7.28
CA VAL A 19 0.52 14.53 7.33
C VAL A 19 -0.27 15.23 6.23
N ALA A 20 -0.03 16.54 6.01
CA ALA A 20 -0.68 17.29 4.95
C ALA A 20 -0.33 16.71 3.56
N ALA A 21 0.95 16.42 3.31
CA ALA A 21 1.41 15.85 2.04
C ALA A 21 0.84 14.44 1.78
N ILE A 22 0.76 13.58 2.81
CA ILE A 22 0.12 12.25 2.69
C ILE A 22 -1.35 12.40 2.28
N ARG A 23 -2.08 13.29 2.95
CA ARG A 23 -3.52 13.49 2.71
C ARG A 23 -3.80 14.03 1.32
N ASP A 24 -3.03 15.02 0.86
CA ASP A 24 -3.19 15.62 -0.47
C ASP A 24 -3.07 14.55 -1.57
N VAL A 25 -1.98 13.78 -1.51
CA VAL A 25 -1.73 12.70 -2.47
C VAL A 25 -2.79 11.60 -2.37
N TRP A 26 -3.25 11.26 -1.16
CA TRP A 26 -4.31 10.26 -0.96
C TRP A 26 -5.63 10.65 -1.61
N VAL A 27 -6.04 11.91 -1.49
CA VAL A 27 -7.29 12.42 -2.07
C VAL A 27 -7.31 12.21 -3.58
N ARG A 28 -6.19 12.44 -4.25
CA ARG A 28 -6.04 12.22 -5.71
C ARG A 28 -5.99 10.72 -6.04
N ALA A 29 -5.23 9.93 -5.29
CA ALA A 29 -5.07 8.51 -5.58
C ALA A 29 -6.38 7.73 -5.39
N LYS A 30 -7.13 7.97 -4.30
CA LYS A 30 -8.33 7.19 -3.97
C LYS A 30 -9.47 7.34 -4.98
N THR A 31 -9.52 8.45 -5.71
CA THR A 31 -10.50 8.66 -6.79
C THR A 31 -10.15 7.91 -8.07
N ASP A 32 -8.92 7.41 -8.19
CA ASP A 32 -8.38 6.73 -9.38
C ASP A 32 -8.20 5.21 -9.15
N ASN A 33 -9.17 4.60 -8.44
CA ASN A 33 -9.21 3.16 -8.17
C ASN A 33 -7.89 2.58 -7.59
N VAL A 34 -7.19 3.34 -6.74
CA VAL A 34 -5.86 2.96 -6.24
C VAL A 34 -5.83 1.57 -5.58
N GLY A 35 -6.90 1.16 -4.91
CA GLY A 35 -7.01 -0.18 -4.35
C GLY A 35 -6.88 -1.29 -5.40
N LYS A 36 -7.47 -1.10 -6.60
CA LYS A 36 -7.35 -2.05 -7.71
C LYS A 36 -5.94 -2.03 -8.29
N LYS A 37 -5.35 -0.84 -8.50
CA LYS A 37 -3.99 -0.69 -9.03
C LYS A 37 -2.96 -1.35 -8.11
N ILE A 38 -3.09 -1.16 -6.80
CA ILE A 38 -2.27 -1.85 -5.80
C ILE A 38 -2.41 -3.35 -5.94
N LEU A 39 -3.63 -3.89 -5.87
CA LEU A 39 -3.85 -5.33 -5.88
C LEU A 39 -3.40 -5.98 -7.19
N GLN A 40 -3.69 -5.33 -8.33
CA GLN A 40 -3.24 -5.78 -9.64
C GLN A 40 -1.72 -5.86 -9.71
N THR A 41 -1.00 -4.78 -9.35
CA THR A 41 0.46 -4.76 -9.38
C THR A 41 1.08 -5.78 -8.42
N LEU A 42 0.42 -6.08 -7.29
CA LEU A 42 0.88 -7.14 -6.39
C LEU A 42 0.80 -8.52 -7.06
N ILE A 43 -0.33 -8.82 -7.70
CA ILE A 43 -0.54 -10.09 -8.40
C ILE A 43 0.42 -10.22 -9.59
N GLU A 44 0.61 -9.16 -10.38
CA GLU A 44 1.57 -9.13 -11.49
C GLU A 44 2.99 -9.42 -11.03
N LYS A 45 3.44 -8.80 -9.93
CA LYS A 45 4.80 -9.03 -9.39
C LYS A 45 4.94 -10.37 -8.70
N ARG A 46 3.87 -10.85 -8.06
CA ARG A 46 3.84 -12.01 -7.18
C ARG A 46 2.46 -12.69 -7.29
N PRO A 47 2.25 -13.59 -8.27
CA PRO A 47 0.95 -14.21 -8.54
C PRO A 47 0.28 -14.87 -7.33
N LYS A 48 1.09 -15.34 -6.36
CA LYS A 48 0.62 -15.95 -5.11
C LYS A 48 -0.25 -15.03 -4.24
N PHE A 49 -0.19 -13.71 -4.43
CA PHE A 49 -1.15 -12.81 -3.78
C PHE A 49 -2.60 -13.12 -4.17
N ALA A 50 -2.87 -13.60 -5.39
CA ALA A 50 -4.22 -13.99 -5.78
C ALA A 50 -4.77 -15.08 -4.86
N GLU A 51 -3.98 -16.12 -4.60
CA GLU A 51 -4.31 -17.20 -3.67
C GLU A 51 -4.54 -16.67 -2.25
N TYR A 52 -3.64 -15.82 -1.76
CA TYR A 52 -3.73 -15.21 -0.42
C TYR A 52 -4.99 -14.37 -0.21
N PHE A 53 -5.47 -13.74 -1.27
CA PHE A 53 -6.70 -12.95 -1.27
C PHE A 53 -7.95 -13.78 -1.63
N GLY A 54 -7.80 -15.09 -1.88
CA GLY A 54 -8.89 -15.99 -2.24
C GLY A 54 -9.46 -15.72 -3.64
N ILE A 55 -8.68 -15.12 -4.53
CA ILE A 55 -9.06 -14.82 -5.91
C ILE A 55 -8.88 -16.10 -6.72
N GLN A 56 -10.00 -16.75 -7.01
CA GLN A 56 -10.05 -17.93 -7.86
C GLN A 56 -10.30 -17.47 -9.30
N SER A 57 -9.27 -17.50 -10.13
CA SER A 57 -9.39 -17.23 -11.55
C SER A 57 -8.50 -18.16 -12.36
N GLU A 58 -9.00 -18.63 -13.49
CA GLU A 58 -8.26 -19.47 -14.44
C GLU A 58 -7.11 -18.69 -15.10
N SER A 59 -7.25 -17.37 -15.20
CA SER A 59 -6.23 -16.45 -15.71
C SER A 59 -6.01 -15.29 -14.73
N LEU A 60 -4.75 -14.90 -14.57
CA LEU A 60 -4.37 -13.72 -13.78
C LEU A 60 -4.10 -12.49 -14.67
N ASP A 61 -4.54 -12.53 -15.93
CA ASP A 61 -4.54 -11.34 -16.77
C ASP A 61 -5.56 -10.31 -16.28
N ILE A 62 -5.33 -9.05 -16.65
CA ILE A 62 -6.13 -7.92 -16.18
C ILE A 62 -7.62 -8.03 -16.55
N ARG A 63 -7.96 -8.65 -17.70
CA ARG A 63 -9.35 -8.78 -18.14
C ARG A 63 -10.08 -9.78 -17.25
N ALA A 64 -9.46 -10.91 -16.95
CA ALA A 64 -9.99 -11.92 -16.03
C ALA A 64 -10.12 -11.38 -14.59
N LEU A 65 -9.10 -10.68 -14.08
CA LEU A 65 -9.15 -10.06 -12.75
C LEU A 65 -10.29 -9.02 -12.65
N ASN A 66 -10.51 -8.23 -13.71
CA ASN A 66 -11.61 -7.27 -13.77
C ASN A 66 -13.02 -7.90 -13.86
N GLN A 67 -13.12 -9.22 -14.00
CA GLN A 67 -14.40 -9.94 -13.90
C GLN A 67 -14.58 -10.63 -12.54
N SER A 68 -13.52 -10.78 -11.73
CA SER A 68 -13.59 -11.43 -10.42
C SER A 68 -14.19 -10.53 -9.35
N LYS A 69 -15.26 -11.00 -8.68
CA LYS A 69 -15.88 -10.30 -7.55
C LYS A 69 -14.93 -10.21 -6.35
N GLU A 70 -14.15 -11.26 -6.13
CA GLU A 70 -13.15 -11.37 -5.07
C GLU A 70 -12.06 -10.33 -5.25
N PHE A 71 -11.56 -10.16 -6.49
CA PHE A 71 -10.59 -9.10 -6.80
C PHE A 71 -11.12 -7.71 -6.43
N HIS A 72 -12.36 -7.39 -6.82
CA HIS A 72 -13.00 -6.11 -6.48
C HIS A 72 -13.16 -5.91 -4.97
N LEU A 73 -13.63 -6.95 -4.27
CA LEU A 73 -13.84 -6.90 -2.83
C LEU A 73 -12.53 -6.66 -2.08
N GLN A 74 -11.45 -7.33 -2.49
CA GLN A 74 -10.15 -7.22 -1.82
C GLN A 74 -9.46 -5.89 -2.14
N ALA A 75 -9.57 -5.41 -3.38
CA ALA A 75 -9.14 -4.06 -3.76
C ALA A 75 -9.84 -2.99 -2.90
N HIS A 76 -11.15 -3.11 -2.71
CA HIS A 76 -11.93 -2.20 -1.87
C HIS A 76 -11.51 -2.28 -0.39
N ARG A 77 -11.25 -3.48 0.15
CA ARG A 77 -10.74 -3.65 1.52
C ARG A 77 -9.39 -2.98 1.74
N ILE A 78 -8.48 -3.09 0.77
CA ILE A 78 -7.17 -2.41 0.81
C ILE A 78 -7.40 -0.90 0.86
N GLN A 79 -8.23 -0.37 -0.05
CA GLN A 79 -8.51 1.06 -0.10
C GLN A 79 -9.17 1.58 1.19
N ASN A 80 -10.17 0.88 1.73
CA ASN A 80 -10.84 1.29 2.97
C ASN A 80 -9.92 1.28 4.19
N PHE A 81 -9.01 0.31 4.27
CA PHE A 81 -7.99 0.30 5.31
C PHE A 81 -7.09 1.53 5.20
N LEU A 82 -6.63 1.87 3.99
CA LEU A 82 -5.81 3.07 3.77
C LEU A 82 -6.59 4.37 4.00
N ASP A 83 -7.86 4.44 3.61
CA ASP A 83 -8.75 5.57 3.93
C ASP A 83 -8.84 5.79 5.44
N THR A 84 -8.99 4.70 6.20
CA THR A 84 -9.04 4.78 7.66
C THR A 84 -7.70 5.20 8.25
N ALA A 85 -6.60 4.67 7.73
CA ALA A 85 -5.25 5.01 8.18
C ALA A 85 -4.93 6.49 7.95
N VAL A 86 -5.18 7.00 6.73
CA VAL A 86 -4.94 8.39 6.36
C VAL A 86 -5.91 9.34 7.08
N GLY A 87 -7.19 8.97 7.17
CA GLY A 87 -8.20 9.76 7.87
C GLY A 87 -7.95 9.91 9.37
N SER A 88 -7.22 8.97 9.97
CA SER A 88 -6.88 9.00 11.41
C SER A 88 -5.65 9.87 11.73
N LEU A 89 -4.76 10.12 10.75
CA LEU A 89 -3.59 10.98 10.96
C LEU A 89 -4.02 12.32 11.52
N GLY A 90 -3.35 12.88 12.52
CA GLY A 90 -3.62 14.24 13.06
C GLY A 90 -4.97 14.46 13.76
N PHE A 91 -5.87 13.46 13.82
CA PHE A 91 -7.18 13.58 14.48
C PHE A 91 -7.39 12.55 15.59
N CYS A 92 -6.83 11.35 15.42
CA CYS A 92 -6.93 10.26 16.39
C CYS A 92 -5.52 9.81 16.80
N PRO A 93 -5.35 9.16 17.97
CA PRO A 93 -4.10 8.51 18.31
C PRO A 93 -3.73 7.50 17.22
N ILE A 94 -2.54 7.67 16.63
CA ILE A 94 -2.04 6.81 15.55
C ILE A 94 -1.94 5.33 15.97
N SER A 95 -1.87 5.07 17.27
CA SER A 95 -1.93 3.73 17.84
C SER A 95 -3.17 2.95 17.42
N SER A 96 -4.30 3.61 17.16
CA SER A 96 -5.53 2.94 16.72
C SER A 96 -5.35 2.27 15.35
N VAL A 97 -4.61 2.92 14.44
CA VAL A 97 -4.25 2.35 13.13
C VAL A 97 -3.27 1.19 13.31
N TYR A 98 -2.36 1.29 14.29
CA TYR A 98 -1.38 0.24 14.59
C TYR A 98 -2.04 -1.00 15.17
N ASP A 99 -3.02 -0.85 16.06
CA ASP A 99 -3.79 -1.95 16.63
C ASP A 99 -4.62 -2.64 15.54
N MET A 100 -5.20 -1.88 14.62
CA MET A 100 -5.89 -2.42 13.45
C MET A 100 -4.94 -3.20 12.53
N ALA A 101 -3.77 -2.64 12.21
CA ALA A 101 -2.75 -3.30 11.41
C ALA A 101 -2.27 -4.61 12.08
N HIS A 102 -2.06 -4.58 13.39
CA HIS A 102 -1.73 -5.76 14.20
C HIS A 102 -2.82 -6.83 14.10
N ARG A 103 -4.09 -6.45 14.28
CA ARG A 103 -5.23 -7.37 14.14
C ARG A 103 -5.33 -7.98 12.75
N ILE A 104 -5.07 -7.19 11.71
CA ILE A 104 -5.01 -7.69 10.33
C ILE A 104 -3.91 -8.74 10.19
N GLY A 105 -2.74 -8.51 10.81
CA GLY A 105 -1.65 -9.49 10.88
C GLY A 105 -2.08 -10.84 11.46
N GLN A 106 -2.81 -10.82 12.58
CA GLN A 106 -3.37 -12.03 13.19
C GLN A 106 -4.34 -12.75 12.25
N ILE A 107 -5.22 -12.01 11.56
CA ILE A 107 -6.16 -12.58 10.58
C ILE A 107 -5.40 -13.25 9.43
N HIS A 108 -4.30 -12.66 8.97
CA HIS A 108 -3.47 -13.23 7.90
C HIS A 108 -2.83 -14.56 8.32
N PHE A 109 -2.44 -14.70 9.59
CA PHE A 109 -1.95 -15.98 10.12
C PHE A 109 -3.02 -17.07 10.01
N TYR A 110 -4.23 -16.83 10.54
CA TYR A 110 -5.31 -17.82 10.50
C TYR A 110 -5.83 -18.13 9.09
N ARG A 111 -5.60 -17.24 8.12
CA ARG A 111 -5.91 -17.50 6.70
C ARG A 111 -4.81 -18.25 5.96
N GLY A 112 -3.78 -18.73 6.65
CA GLY A 112 -2.69 -19.49 6.05
C GLY A 112 -1.83 -18.66 5.09
N VAL A 113 -1.84 -17.34 5.23
CA VAL A 113 -1.11 -16.47 4.32
C VAL A 113 0.37 -16.52 4.65
N ASN A 114 1.16 -17.21 3.82
CA ASN A 114 2.60 -17.35 4.04
C ASN A 114 3.36 -16.12 3.50
N PHE A 115 3.37 -15.05 4.29
CA PHE A 115 4.17 -13.87 3.99
C PHE A 115 5.63 -14.05 4.46
N GLY A 116 6.49 -14.45 3.53
CA GLY A 116 7.92 -14.18 3.66
C GLY A 116 8.21 -12.68 3.78
N ALA A 117 9.40 -12.33 4.28
CA ALA A 117 9.82 -10.93 4.44
C ALA A 117 9.61 -10.09 3.17
N ASP A 118 9.89 -10.69 2.01
CA ASP A 118 9.79 -10.04 0.71
C ASP A 118 8.36 -9.65 0.34
N ASN A 119 7.36 -10.45 0.71
CA ASN A 119 5.96 -10.15 0.37
C ASN A 119 5.47 -8.91 1.12
N TRP A 120 5.89 -8.72 2.38
CA TRP A 120 5.57 -7.53 3.16
C TRP A 120 6.21 -6.27 2.57
N LEU A 121 7.47 -6.39 2.14
CA LEU A 121 8.20 -5.29 1.52
C LEU A 121 7.64 -4.94 0.15
N VAL A 122 7.24 -5.93 -0.65
CA VAL A 122 6.56 -5.74 -1.93
C VAL A 122 5.23 -5.01 -1.72
N PHE A 123 4.43 -5.41 -0.71
CA PHE A 123 3.19 -4.71 -0.38
C PHE A 123 3.42 -3.24 -0.04
N LYS A 124 4.37 -2.96 0.85
CA LYS A 124 4.77 -1.58 1.19
C LYS A 124 5.18 -0.81 -0.08
N LYS A 125 6.11 -1.36 -0.86
CA LYS A 125 6.67 -0.68 -2.03
C LYS A 125 5.58 -0.37 -3.06
N VAL A 126 4.75 -1.35 -3.42
CA VAL A 126 3.66 -1.17 -4.38
C VAL A 126 2.67 -0.14 -3.86
N THR A 127 2.30 -0.18 -2.58
CA THR A 127 1.38 0.81 -2.02
C THR A 127 1.95 2.21 -2.15
N VAL A 128 3.20 2.44 -1.70
CA VAL A 128 3.85 3.76 -1.79
C VAL A 128 3.97 4.22 -3.23
N ASP A 129 4.38 3.34 -4.15
CA ASP A 129 4.54 3.70 -5.55
C ASP A 129 3.18 4.05 -6.18
N GLN A 130 2.13 3.26 -5.95
CA GLN A 130 0.81 3.50 -6.54
C GLN A 130 0.09 4.73 -5.97
N VAL A 131 0.27 5.05 -4.68
CA VAL A 131 -0.34 6.26 -4.11
C VAL A 131 0.39 7.53 -4.52
N THR A 132 1.72 7.49 -4.69
CA THR A 132 2.53 8.70 -4.95
C THR A 132 2.84 8.97 -6.41
N THR A 133 2.63 7.99 -7.29
CA THR A 133 2.73 8.19 -8.74
C THR A 133 1.38 8.69 -9.23
N GLY A 134 1.23 10.01 -9.39
CA GLY A 134 0.01 10.59 -9.95
C GLY A 134 -0.27 10.03 -11.34
N ALA A 135 -1.54 9.67 -11.61
CA ALA A 135 -2.23 9.28 -12.86
C ALA A 135 -1.41 9.00 -14.15
N THR A 136 -0.23 8.39 -14.07
CA THR A 136 0.63 8.10 -15.21
C THR A 136 0.67 6.60 -15.43
N ASP A 137 0.11 6.22 -16.58
CA ASP A 137 0.45 5.05 -17.38
C ASP A 137 0.21 3.67 -16.76
N SER A 138 -1.05 3.24 -16.76
CA SER A 138 -1.39 1.81 -16.97
C SER A 138 -1.87 1.52 -18.40
N SER A 139 -1.78 2.51 -19.30
CA SER A 139 -2.23 2.43 -20.70
C SER A 139 -1.27 3.15 -21.66
N LYS A 140 0.04 2.95 -21.51
CA LYS A 140 0.95 3.08 -22.67
C LYS A 140 1.03 1.72 -23.34
N GLU A 141 -0.04 1.38 -24.06
CA GLU A 141 0.09 0.48 -25.20
C GLU A 141 1.13 1.11 -26.13
N LYS A 142 2.15 0.32 -26.46
CA LYS A 142 3.08 0.65 -27.53
C LYS A 142 2.33 0.55 -28.85
N ASP A 143 1.64 1.62 -29.25
CA ASP A 143 1.32 1.82 -30.66
C ASP A 143 2.59 2.35 -31.36
N GLU A 144 3.49 1.44 -31.68
CA GLU A 144 4.48 1.66 -32.73
C GLU A 144 3.79 1.34 -34.07
N THR A 145 3.22 2.36 -34.72
CA THR A 145 2.97 2.30 -36.17
C THR A 145 3.09 3.70 -36.81
N ASN A 146 4.23 3.86 -37.50
CA ASN A 146 4.47 4.67 -38.72
C ASN A 146 4.23 6.19 -38.74
N SER A 147 5.37 6.90 -38.69
CA SER A 147 5.87 7.89 -39.67
C SER A 147 4.89 8.52 -40.68
N ASN A 148 4.72 9.84 -40.62
CA ASN A 148 5.31 10.80 -41.58
C ASN A 148 4.97 12.26 -41.22
N GLY A 149 5.91 13.18 -41.49
CA GLY A 149 5.93 14.55 -40.98
C GLY A 149 5.11 15.59 -41.76
N THR A 150 5.17 16.85 -41.28
CA THR A 150 5.66 18.06 -41.99
C THR A 150 5.46 19.29 -41.10
N ALA A 151 6.41 20.22 -41.17
CA ALA A 151 6.54 21.43 -40.36
C ALA A 151 5.61 22.60 -40.75
N ASN A 152 5.32 23.47 -39.77
CA ASN A 152 5.34 24.95 -39.80
C ASN A 152 4.11 25.62 -39.14
N GLY A 153 4.37 26.64 -38.31
CA GLY A 153 3.39 27.66 -37.97
C GLY A 153 3.55 28.29 -36.58
N LYS A 154 4.28 29.41 -36.51
CA LYS A 154 4.51 30.28 -35.36
C LYS A 154 3.38 31.31 -35.24
N VAL A 155 2.74 31.49 -34.08
CA VAL A 155 2.13 32.78 -33.64
C VAL A 155 2.08 32.86 -32.11
N ASP A 156 2.59 33.97 -31.59
CA ASP A 156 2.62 34.41 -30.19
C ASP A 156 1.22 34.77 -29.66
N THR A 157 0.91 34.44 -28.41
CA THR A 157 0.00 35.25 -27.58
C THR A 157 0.36 35.08 -26.11
N ASP A 158 0.90 36.16 -25.52
CA ASP A 158 1.05 36.35 -24.09
C ASP A 158 -0.32 36.21 -23.39
N THR A 159 -0.41 35.27 -22.46
CA THR A 159 -1.42 35.33 -21.41
C THR A 159 -0.82 34.74 -20.14
N ASN A 160 -0.77 35.56 -19.09
CA ASN A 160 -0.34 35.21 -17.74
C ASN A 160 -0.87 33.84 -17.32
N LEU A 161 -0.02 32.82 -17.40
CA LEU A 161 -0.24 31.53 -16.76
C LEU A 161 0.64 31.51 -15.50
N ILE A 162 -0.04 31.61 -14.36
CA ILE A 162 0.49 31.21 -13.06
C ILE A 162 1.18 29.85 -13.25
N PRO A 163 2.43 29.62 -12.80
CA PRO A 163 3.06 28.32 -12.96
C PRO A 163 2.27 27.33 -12.10
N ILE A 164 1.41 26.54 -12.72
CA ILE A 164 0.85 25.35 -12.11
C ILE A 164 2.07 24.45 -11.93
N ALA A 165 2.55 24.37 -10.68
CA ALA A 165 3.61 23.45 -10.31
C ALA A 165 3.27 22.08 -10.89
N ASP A 166 4.22 21.52 -11.63
CA ASP A 166 4.06 20.29 -12.39
C ASP A 166 3.81 19.13 -11.42
N ALA A 167 2.53 18.92 -11.06
CA ALA A 167 2.07 17.89 -10.15
C ALA A 167 2.38 16.46 -10.63
N ASN A 168 2.94 16.36 -11.85
CA ASN A 168 3.37 15.14 -12.52
C ASN A 168 4.87 14.86 -12.35
N ASN A 169 5.65 15.78 -11.78
CA ASN A 169 7.06 15.51 -11.50
C ASN A 169 7.19 14.69 -10.21
N VAL A 170 7.52 13.41 -10.37
CA VAL A 170 7.83 12.45 -9.28
C VAL A 170 8.94 12.97 -8.35
N TYR A 171 9.79 13.89 -8.84
CA TYR A 171 10.88 14.52 -8.10
C TYR A 171 10.56 15.95 -7.62
N SER A 172 9.31 16.40 -7.69
CA SER A 172 8.89 17.64 -7.01
C SER A 172 9.05 17.49 -5.49
N GLY A 173 9.36 18.59 -4.80
CA GLY A 173 9.58 18.59 -3.34
C GLY A 173 8.36 18.10 -2.54
N GLU A 174 7.15 18.38 -3.04
CA GLU A 174 5.90 17.90 -2.43
C GLU A 174 5.72 16.39 -2.61
N ASN A 175 6.08 15.85 -3.79
CA ASN A 175 6.04 14.40 -4.02
C ASN A 175 7.10 13.68 -3.18
N CYS A 176 8.30 14.25 -3.01
CA CYS A 176 9.33 13.64 -2.16
C CYS A 176 8.92 13.61 -0.68
N LEU A 177 8.28 14.67 -0.17
CA LEU A 177 7.75 14.71 1.18
C LEU A 177 6.60 13.72 1.38
N ALA A 178 5.66 13.65 0.43
CA ALA A 178 4.59 12.66 0.46
C ALA A 178 5.13 11.23 0.42
N ARG A 179 6.10 10.92 -0.45
CA ARG A 179 6.78 9.62 -0.51
C ARG A 179 7.48 9.28 0.79
N LEU A 180 8.12 10.24 1.45
CA LEU A 180 8.74 10.04 2.76
C LEU A 180 7.68 9.70 3.82
N GLY A 181 6.62 10.50 3.90
CA GLY A 181 5.51 10.29 4.83
C GLY A 181 4.82 8.94 4.63
N TRP A 182 4.48 8.59 3.39
CA TRP A 182 3.91 7.29 3.05
C TRP A 182 4.85 6.12 3.38
N ASN A 183 6.16 6.30 3.17
CA ASN A 183 7.14 5.30 3.60
C ASN A 183 7.16 5.12 5.11
N LYS A 184 7.14 6.20 5.89
CA LYS A 184 7.06 6.14 7.37
C LYS A 184 5.79 5.41 7.81
N LEU A 185 4.63 5.82 7.31
CA LEU A 185 3.34 5.23 7.63
C LEU A 185 3.30 3.72 7.31
N MET A 186 3.62 3.36 6.06
CA MET A 186 3.56 1.96 5.63
C MET A 186 4.62 1.08 6.32
N THR A 187 5.77 1.63 6.71
CA THR A 187 6.77 0.90 7.51
C THR A 187 6.18 0.46 8.84
N VAL A 188 5.48 1.36 9.52
CA VAL A 188 4.86 1.02 10.80
C VAL A 188 3.70 0.05 10.60
N ILE A 189 2.81 0.29 9.64
CA ILE A 189 1.71 -0.64 9.33
C ILE A 189 2.24 -2.06 9.11
N VAL A 190 3.24 -2.25 8.24
CA VAL A 190 3.83 -3.56 7.97
C VAL A 190 4.49 -4.15 9.21
N ARG A 191 5.17 -3.35 10.02
CA ARG A 191 5.77 -3.80 11.28
C ARG A 191 4.70 -4.35 12.24
N GLU A 192 3.59 -3.65 12.38
CA GLU A 192 2.51 -4.05 13.29
C GLU A 192 1.76 -5.28 12.77
N MET A 193 1.48 -5.36 11.46
CA MET A 193 0.95 -6.57 10.81
C MET A 193 1.87 -7.77 11.04
N LYS A 194 3.19 -7.61 10.81
CA LYS A 194 4.17 -8.66 11.05
C LYS A 194 4.21 -9.06 12.53
N ARG A 195 4.11 -8.11 13.46
CA ARG A 195 4.05 -8.41 14.89
C ARG A 195 2.83 -9.26 15.22
N GLY A 196 1.64 -8.87 14.77
CA GLY A 196 0.41 -9.63 15.01
C GLY A 196 0.46 -11.04 14.43
N PHE A 197 1.00 -11.18 13.21
CA PHE A 197 1.19 -12.48 12.58
C PHE A 197 2.12 -13.40 13.41
N LEU A 198 3.29 -12.88 13.81
CA LEU A 198 4.29 -13.68 14.54
C LEU A 198 3.84 -14.03 15.96
N GLU A 199 3.10 -13.15 16.62
CA GLU A 199 2.56 -13.44 17.95
C GLU A 199 1.56 -14.61 17.92
N GLU A 200 0.71 -14.70 16.89
CA GLU A 200 -0.18 -15.85 16.71
C GLU A 200 0.59 -17.12 16.37
N ALA A 201 1.58 -17.05 15.47
CA ALA A 201 2.43 -18.19 15.16
C ALA A 201 3.12 -18.75 16.42
N MET A 202 3.69 -17.87 17.25
CA MET A 202 4.34 -18.26 18.51
C MET A 202 3.36 -18.82 19.55
N ARG A 203 2.12 -18.33 19.59
CA ARG A 203 1.10 -18.84 20.50
C ARG A 203 0.71 -20.28 20.12
N ASN A 204 0.49 -20.53 18.83
CA ASN A 204 0.08 -21.85 18.34
C ASN A 204 1.19 -22.90 18.55
N CYS A 205 2.47 -22.56 18.31
CA CYS A 205 3.57 -23.50 18.60
C CYS A 205 3.64 -23.88 20.10
N LYS A 206 3.38 -22.93 21.01
CA LYS A 206 3.40 -23.21 22.46
C LYS A 206 2.22 -24.06 22.93
N GLU A 207 1.07 -23.92 22.28
CA GLU A 207 -0.11 -24.75 22.57
C GLU A 207 0.11 -26.20 22.11
N GLU A 208 0.80 -26.41 20.99
CA GLU A 208 1.20 -27.75 20.52
C GLU A 208 2.18 -28.43 21.49
N ASP A 209 3.19 -27.71 21.98
CA ASP A 209 4.16 -28.23 22.96
C ASP A 209 3.49 -28.64 24.28
N ASN A 210 2.53 -27.85 24.77
CA ASN A 210 1.81 -28.14 26.01
C ASN A 210 0.81 -29.30 25.88
N ASN A 211 0.14 -29.43 24.73
CA ASN A 211 -0.77 -30.55 24.48
C ASN A 211 -0.01 -31.86 24.24
N GLY A 212 1.18 -31.81 23.64
CA GLY A 212 2.06 -32.98 23.49
C GLY A 212 2.51 -33.55 24.84
N LEU A 213 2.76 -32.68 25.83
CA LEU A 213 3.18 -33.08 27.18
C LEU A 213 2.05 -33.70 28.02
N LEU A 214 0.78 -33.43 27.69
CA LEU A 214 -0.40 -34.00 28.35
C LEU A 214 -0.91 -35.28 27.68
N SER A 215 -0.38 -35.62 26.50
CA SER A 215 -0.73 -36.82 25.73
C SER A 215 0.28 -37.97 25.84
N ALA A 216 1.33 -37.81 26.66
CA ALA A 216 2.36 -38.82 26.95
C ALA A 216 2.23 -39.30 28.40
#